data_AF-A0A2D7PGW6-F1
#
_entry.id   AF-A0A2D7PGW6-F1
#
_cell.length_a   1.000
_cell.length_b   1.000
_cell.length_c   1.000
_cell.angle_alpha   90.00
_cell.angle_beta   90.00
_cell.angle_gamma   90.00
#
_symmetry.space_group_name_H-M   'P 1'
#
loop_
_entity.id
_entity.type
_entity.pdbx_description
1 polymer ?
#
loop_
_entity_poly.entity_id
_entity_poly.type
_entity_poly.pdbx_seq_one_letter_code
_entity_poly.pdbx_strand_id
1 'polypeptide(L)' 'MAARRRRRSTKRKSVPTNKALYSRVKSAAKRKFAVYPSAYANAWLVREYKKRGGKYRSG' A
#
# COMPACT_ATOMS: atom_id res chain seq x y z
N MET A 1 34.42 5.46 11.21
CA MET A 1 33.06 4.89 11.43
C MET A 1 32.50 4.43 10.09
N ALA A 2 32.39 3.12 9.85
CA ALA A 2 31.99 2.59 8.55
C ALA A 2 30.51 2.88 8.25
N ALA A 3 30.25 3.65 7.20
CA ALA A 3 28.90 3.91 6.71
C ALA A 3 28.28 2.59 6.20
N ARG A 4 27.32 2.07 6.97
CA ARG A 4 26.57 0.85 6.69
C ARG A 4 25.81 1.02 5.37
N ARG A 5 26.39 0.57 4.26
CA ARG A 5 25.76 0.51 2.93
C ARG A 5 24.44 -0.28 3.06
N ARG A 6 23.29 0.41 3.11
CA ARG A 6 21.97 -0.24 3.07
C ARG A 6 21.89 -1.00 1.75
N ARG A 7 21.98 -2.33 1.81
CA ARG A 7 21.71 -3.22 0.69
C ARG A 7 20.33 -2.85 0.14
N ARG A 8 20.28 -2.25 -1.05
CA ARG A 8 19.03 -2.04 -1.79
C ARG A 8 18.57 -3.44 -2.18
N SER A 9 17.71 -4.04 -1.37
CA SER A 9 16.96 -5.21 -1.82
C SER A 9 16.15 -4.76 -3.02
N THR A 10 16.34 -5.45 -4.14
CA THR A 10 15.47 -5.40 -5.33
C THR A 10 14.11 -6.00 -4.94
N LYS A 11 13.44 -5.33 -3.99
CA LYS A 11 12.15 -5.76 -3.47
C LYS A 11 11.16 -5.52 -4.59
N ARG A 12 10.70 -6.62 -5.20
CA ARG A 12 9.62 -6.63 -6.18
C ARG A 12 8.51 -5.72 -5.69
N LYS A 13 8.39 -4.54 -6.30
CA LYS A 13 7.43 -3.54 -5.83
C LYS A 13 6.07 -4.04 -6.28
N SER A 14 5.21 -4.35 -5.32
CA SER A 14 3.81 -4.61 -5.61
C SER A 14 3.16 -3.31 -6.09
N VAL A 15 3.08 -3.13 -7.40
CA VAL A 15 2.46 -1.95 -8.01
C VAL A 15 0.95 -2.19 -8.06
N PRO A 16 0.12 -1.29 -7.49
CA PRO A 16 -1.32 -1.35 -7.70
C PRO A 16 -1.60 -1.14 -9.19
N THR A 17 -2.25 -2.13 -9.82
CA THR A 17 -2.60 -2.08 -11.25
C THR A 17 -3.51 -0.92 -11.61
N ASN A 18 -4.38 -0.51 -10.68
CA ASN A 18 -5.31 0.60 -10.89
C ASN A 18 -5.08 1.70 -9.85
N LYS A 19 -4.34 2.74 -10.26
CA LYS A 19 -4.01 3.90 -9.42
C LYS A 19 -5.26 4.67 -8.97
N ALA A 20 -6.29 4.77 -9.82
CA ALA A 20 -7.52 5.49 -9.48
C ALA A 20 -8.32 4.78 -8.38
N LEU A 21 -8.44 3.45 -8.46
CA LEU A 21 -9.05 2.66 -7.39
C LEU A 21 -8.26 2.76 -6.09
N TYR A 22 -6.93 2.69 -6.15
CA TYR A 22 -6.08 2.83 -4.98
C TYR A 22 -6.27 4.19 -4.28
N SER A 23 -6.29 5.30 -5.03
CA SER A 23 -6.55 6.64 -4.48
C SER A 23 -7.91 6.75 -3.81
N ARG A 24 -8.98 6.21 -4.43
CA ARG A 24 -10.33 6.19 -3.83
C ARG A 24 -10.36 5.41 -2.52
N VAL A 25 -9.74 4.23 -2.47
CA VAL A 25 -9.67 3.41 -1.26
C VAL A 25 -8.80 4.09 -0.19
N LYS A 26 -7.71 4.75 -0.58
CA LYS A 26 -6.87 5.52 0.35
C LYS A 26 -7.65 6.67 1.00
N SER A 27 -8.43 7.42 0.23
CA SER A 27 -9.32 8.46 0.78
C SER A 27 -10.40 7.88 1.69
N ALA A 28 -10.99 6.74 1.33
CA ALA A 28 -11.94 6.04 2.18
C ALA A 28 -11.30 5.56 3.50
N ALA A 29 -10.06 5.09 3.45
CA ALA A 29 -9.31 4.67 4.63
C ALA A 29 -9.03 5.87 5.55
N LYS A 30 -8.60 7.02 4.99
CA LYS A 30 -8.37 8.25 5.76
C LYS A 30 -9.64 8.79 6.41
N ARG A 31 -10.82 8.56 5.83
CA ARG A 31 -12.11 8.94 6.42
C ARG A 31 -12.56 7.96 7.51
N LYS A 32 -12.22 6.68 7.37
CA LYS A 32 -12.65 5.61 8.29
C LYS A 32 -11.77 5.47 9.52
N PHE A 33 -10.47 5.72 9.39
CA PHE A 33 -9.51 5.58 10.48
C PHE A 33 -9.02 6.97 10.91
N ALA A 34 -9.17 7.28 12.19
CA ALA A 34 -8.68 8.53 12.77
C ALA A 34 -7.14 8.65 12.67
N VAL A 35 -6.42 7.52 12.74
CA VAL A 35 -4.96 7.47 12.65
C VAL A 35 -4.52 6.73 11.39
N TYR A 36 -3.83 7.46 10.50
CA TYR A 36 -3.21 6.94 9.29
C TYR A 36 -1.78 7.49 9.13
N PRO A 37 -0.76 6.63 8.93
CA PRO A 37 -0.83 5.18 8.67
C PRO A 37 -0.92 4.33 9.95
N SER A 38 -1.84 3.38 9.98
CA SER A 38 -1.93 2.34 11.03
C SER A 38 -1.95 0.94 10.40
N ALA A 39 -1.53 -0.08 11.15
CA ALA A 39 -1.48 -1.46 10.66
C ALA A 39 -2.85 -1.94 10.15
N TYR A 40 -3.91 -1.66 10.92
CA TYR A 40 -5.29 -1.98 10.55
C TYR A 40 -5.79 -1.18 9.34
N ALA A 41 -5.45 0.12 9.25
CA ALA A 41 -5.84 0.92 8.09
C ALA A 41 -5.17 0.43 6.80
N ASN A 42 -3.90 0.02 6.88
CA ASN A 42 -3.17 -0.52 5.74
C ASN A 42 -3.73 -1.90 5.32
N ALA A 43 -4.08 -2.76 6.28
CA ALA A 43 -4.73 -4.04 6.00
C ALA A 43 -6.11 -3.85 5.36
N TRP A 44 -6.92 -2.91 5.88
CA TRP A 44 -8.23 -2.58 5.33
C TRP A 44 -8.12 -2.03 3.90
N LEU A 45 -7.16 -1.14 3.64
CA LEU A 45 -6.90 -0.61 2.30
C LEU A 45 -6.60 -1.73 1.30
N VAL A 46 -5.71 -2.66 1.65
CA VAL A 46 -5.37 -3.80 0.78
C VAL A 46 -6.57 -4.72 0.55
N ARG A 47 -7.35 -5.01 1.59
CA ARG A 47 -8.58 -5.82 1.49
C ARG A 47 -9.62 -5.17 0.59
N GLU A 48 -9.90 -3.90 0.81
CA GLU A 48 -10.91 -3.15 0.07
C GLU A 48 -10.49 -2.93 -1.39
N TYR A 49 -9.20 -2.65 -1.62
CA TYR A 49 -8.63 -2.55 -2.96
C TYR A 49 -8.79 -3.88 -3.73
N LYS A 50 -8.49 -5.02 -3.10
CA LYS A 50 -8.73 -6.35 -3.69
C LYS A 50 -10.21 -6.64 -3.91
N LYS A 51 -11.08 -6.29 -2.96
CA LYS A 51 -12.53 -6.47 -3.06
C LYS A 51 -13.13 -5.72 -4.26
N ARG A 52 -12.60 -4.53 -4.56
CA ARG A 52 -13.00 -3.71 -5.72
C ARG A 52 -12.34 -4.15 -7.03
N GLY A 53 -11.75 -5.34 -7.08
CA GLY A 53 -11.07 -5.88 -8.28
C GLY A 53 -9.66 -5.35 -8.51
N GLY A 54 -9.12 -4.56 -7.57
CA GLY A 54 -7.75 -4.07 -7.62
C GLY A 54 -6.75 -5.20 -7.40
N LYS A 55 -5.85 -5.38 -8.37
CA LYS A 55 -4.75 -6.35 -8.26
C LYS A 55 -3.45 -5.62 -7.95
N TYR A 56 -2.56 -6.31 -7.25
CA TYR A 56 -1.17 -5.89 -7.13
C TYR A 56 -0.36 -6.76 -8.08
N ARG A 57 0.40 -6.14 -8.98
CA ARG A 57 1.39 -6.86 -9.76
C ARG A 57 2.72 -6.80 -9.04
N SER A 58 3.29 -7.96 -8.76
CA SER A 58 4.70 -8.06 -8.37
C SER A 58 5.52 -7.97 -9.64
N GLY A 59 6.21 -6.84 -9.83
CA GLY A 59 7.28 -6.73 -10.83
C GLY A 59 8.54 -7.38 -10.30
#